data_AF-A0A497HJG6-F1
#
_entry.id   AF-A0A497HJG6-F1
#
_cell.length_a   1.000
_cell.length_b   1.000
_cell.length_c   1.000
_cell.angle_alpha   90.00
_cell.angle_beta   90.00
_cell.angle_gamma   90.00
#
_symmetry.space_group_name_H-M   'P 1'
#
loop_
_entity.id
_entity.type
_entity.pdbx_description
1 polymer ?
#
loop_
_entity_poly.entity_id
_entity_poly.type
_entity_poly.pdbx_seq_one_letter_code
_entity_poly.pdbx_strand_id
1 'polypeptide(L)'
;MKLIADIASVWGDARFAIELLWKAGKIAEENDDLEVTPEHVRAAKADTYSVITESKLKYLGKHEKFVLLAIARKLRRTGKAYLRTGEAFDVYNVVCEEHGENPRKERQFLDYLKRLHGYGFIDLKISGAGERGRSHLISLPDIPARVIEEKLREMC
;
A
#
# COMPACT_ATOMS: atom_id res chain seq x y z
N MET A 1 -10.38 -6.51 8.56
CA MET A 1 -9.92 -6.34 9.96
C MET A 1 -8.42 -6.59 10.19
N LYS A 2 -7.76 -7.59 9.57
CA LYS A 2 -6.32 -7.86 9.79
C LYS A 2 -5.40 -6.65 9.56
N LEU A 3 -5.73 -5.79 8.59
CA LEU A 3 -4.98 -4.56 8.30
C LEU A 3 -4.95 -3.59 9.49
N ILE A 4 -6.07 -3.44 10.23
CA ILE A 4 -6.14 -2.59 11.43
C ILE A 4 -5.19 -3.11 12.50
N ALA A 5 -5.19 -4.43 12.73
CA ALA A 5 -4.31 -5.05 13.70
C ALA A 5 -2.83 -4.87 13.31
N ASP A 6 -2.50 -5.03 12.03
CA ASP A 6 -1.13 -4.80 11.55
C ASP A 6 -0.71 -3.33 11.76
N ILE A 7 -1.54 -2.35 11.39
CA ILE A 7 -1.24 -0.91 11.59
C ILE A 7 -1.10 -0.57 13.08
N ALA A 8 -1.98 -1.06 13.94
CA ALA A 8 -1.94 -0.77 15.38
C ALA A 8 -0.80 -1.51 16.10
N SER A 9 -0.37 -2.67 15.59
CA SER A 9 0.69 -3.46 16.21
C SER A 9 2.05 -2.76 16.25
N VAL A 10 2.27 -1.75 15.40
CA VAL A 10 3.47 -0.91 15.40
C VAL A 10 3.70 -0.27 16.77
N TRP A 11 2.63 0.09 17.48
CA TRP A 11 2.68 0.71 18.80
C TRP A 11 2.08 -0.15 19.91
N GLY A 12 1.49 -1.30 19.57
CA GLY A 12 0.80 -2.16 20.53
C GLY A 12 -0.43 -1.52 21.17
N ASP A 13 -1.06 -0.55 20.49
CA ASP A 13 -2.13 0.26 21.05
C ASP A 13 -3.52 -0.25 20.61
N ALA A 14 -4.18 -0.96 21.51
CA ALA A 14 -5.54 -1.47 21.28
C ALA A 14 -6.58 -0.34 21.19
N ARG A 15 -6.39 0.78 21.90
CA ARG A 15 -7.29 1.94 21.80
C ARG A 15 -7.20 2.53 20.39
N PHE A 16 -5.99 2.68 19.87
CA PHE A 16 -5.79 3.13 18.49
C PHE A 16 -6.44 2.18 17.47
N ALA A 17 -6.35 0.86 17.68
CA ALA A 17 -7.03 -0.11 16.81
C ALA A 17 -8.56 0.06 16.78
N ILE A 18 -9.17 0.29 17.95
CA ILE A 18 -10.62 0.51 18.10
C ILE A 18 -11.04 1.82 17.44
N GLU A 19 -10.29 2.91 17.68
CA GLU A 19 -10.53 4.21 17.06
C GLU A 19 -10.45 4.12 15.54
N LEU A 20 -9.41 3.47 15.01
CA LEU A 20 -9.22 3.29 13.59
C LEU A 20 -10.36 2.48 12.96
N LEU A 21 -10.84 1.44 13.63
CA LEU A 21 -12.00 0.66 13.18
C LEU A 21 -13.28 1.53 13.17
N TRP A 22 -13.52 2.29 14.23
CA TRP A 22 -14.69 3.15 14.35
C TRP A 22 -14.72 4.21 13.24
N LYS A 23 -13.60 4.89 13.00
CA LYS A 23 -13.48 5.86 11.90
C LYS A 23 -13.65 5.21 10.52
N ALA A 24 -13.08 4.03 10.29
CA ALA A 24 -13.28 3.31 9.04
C ALA A 24 -14.76 2.93 8.81
N GLY A 25 -15.49 2.62 9.89
CA GLY A 25 -16.94 2.42 9.86
C GLY A 25 -17.70 3.69 9.49
N LYS A 26 -17.31 4.85 10.04
CA LYS A 26 -17.90 6.15 9.71
C LYS A 26 -17.70 6.51 8.24
N ILE A 27 -16.49 6.31 7.72
CA ILE A 27 -16.20 6.56 6.29
C ILE A 27 -17.01 5.61 5.39
N ALA A 28 -17.19 4.35 5.78
CA ALA A 28 -18.04 3.43 5.03
C ALA A 28 -19.50 3.89 5.00
N GLU A 29 -20.03 4.32 6.15
CA GLU A 29 -21.38 4.86 6.29
C GLU A 29 -21.58 6.12 5.44
N GLU A 30 -20.62 7.05 5.45
CA GLU A 30 -20.64 8.27 4.61
C GLU A 30 -20.62 7.97 3.11
N ASN A 31 -20.04 6.84 2.70
CA ASN A 31 -19.98 6.38 1.32
C ASN A 31 -21.17 5.50 0.90
N ASP A 32 -22.15 5.28 1.80
CA ASP A 32 -23.26 4.32 1.62
C ASP A 32 -22.79 2.86 1.37
N ASP A 33 -21.59 2.50 1.82
CA ASP A 33 -21.03 1.17 1.68
C ASP A 33 -21.53 0.23 2.80
N LEU A 34 -21.99 -0.97 2.42
CA LEU A 34 -22.52 -1.97 3.36
C LEU A 34 -21.46 -2.60 4.26
N GLU A 35 -20.18 -2.51 3.88
CA GLU A 35 -19.08 -3.16 4.59
C GLU A 35 -17.82 -2.28 4.67
N VAL A 36 -17.07 -2.43 5.75
CA VAL A 36 -15.77 -1.76 5.91
C VAL A 36 -14.70 -2.43 5.07
N THR A 37 -14.24 -1.74 4.04
CA THR A 37 -13.18 -2.22 3.13
C THR A 37 -11.78 -1.81 3.62
N PRO A 38 -10.70 -2.42 3.10
CA PRO A 38 -9.34 -1.94 3.35
C PRO A 38 -9.11 -0.48 2.94
N GLU A 39 -9.85 0.02 1.95
CA GLU A 39 -9.72 1.42 1.52
C GLU A 39 -10.27 2.38 2.58
N HIS A 40 -11.37 2.02 3.27
CA HIS A 40 -11.88 2.78 4.41
C HIS A 40 -10.87 2.83 5.57
N VAL A 41 -10.17 1.72 5.82
CA VAL A 41 -9.12 1.67 6.84
C VAL A 41 -7.96 2.59 6.47
N ARG A 42 -7.52 2.59 5.20
CA ARG A 42 -6.46 3.49 4.71
C ARG A 42 -6.89 4.96 4.82
N ALA A 43 -8.14 5.27 4.48
CA ALA A 43 -8.68 6.62 4.59
C ALA A 43 -8.77 7.08 6.06
N ALA A 44 -9.25 6.22 6.96
CA ALA A 44 -9.30 6.50 8.38
C ALA A 44 -7.91 6.73 8.98
N LYS A 45 -6.91 5.96 8.52
CA LYS A 45 -5.52 6.14 8.93
C LYS A 45 -4.97 7.48 8.45
N ALA A 46 -5.16 7.81 7.17
CA ALA A 46 -4.75 9.07 6.57
C ALA A 46 -5.35 10.29 7.31
N ASP A 47 -6.64 10.22 7.65
CA ASP A 47 -7.35 11.26 8.39
C ASP A 47 -6.81 11.45 9.82
N THR A 48 -6.46 10.35 10.49
CA THR A 48 -6.02 10.38 11.88
C THR A 48 -4.53 10.74 12.02
N TYR A 49 -3.68 10.15 11.19
CA TYR A 49 -2.23 10.29 11.29
C TYR A 49 -1.55 9.89 9.98
N SER A 50 -1.56 10.77 8.99
CA SER A 50 -0.80 10.58 7.74
C SER A 50 0.68 10.92 7.93
N VAL A 51 1.54 9.91 7.79
CA VAL A 51 3.01 10.03 7.76
C VAL A 51 3.50 10.28 6.33
N ILE A 52 2.70 9.89 5.33
CA ILE A 52 2.99 10.13 3.94
C ILE A 52 2.46 11.50 3.51
N THR A 53 3.33 12.32 2.92
CA THR A 53 2.97 13.63 2.37
C THR A 53 3.19 13.64 0.86
N GLU A 54 2.54 14.56 0.16
CA GLU A 54 2.78 14.77 -1.27
C GLU A 54 4.23 15.16 -1.57
N SER A 55 4.86 15.92 -0.66
CA SER A 55 6.29 16.23 -0.75
C SER A 55 7.14 14.96 -0.74
N LYS A 56 6.86 13.98 0.13
CA LYS A 56 7.57 12.70 0.14
C LYS A 56 7.40 11.93 -1.17
N LEU A 57 6.21 11.93 -1.78
CA LEU A 57 5.98 11.30 -3.09
C LEU A 57 6.85 11.92 -4.19
N LYS A 58 7.05 13.24 -4.17
CA LYS A 58 7.87 13.95 -5.18
C LYS A 58 9.34 13.52 -5.15
N TYR A 59 9.89 13.22 -3.98
CA TYR A 59 11.29 12.81 -3.80
C TYR A 59 11.58 11.35 -4.18
N LEU A 60 10.55 10.53 -4.45
CA LEU A 60 10.77 9.16 -4.92
C LEU A 60 11.45 9.14 -6.29
N GLY A 61 12.41 8.24 -6.45
CA GLY A 61 13.01 7.97 -7.75
C GLY A 61 12.00 7.37 -8.73
N LYS A 62 12.28 7.46 -10.04
CA LYS A 62 11.35 7.02 -11.10
C LYS A 62 10.82 5.60 -10.90
N HIS A 63 11.71 4.62 -10.70
CA HIS A 63 11.26 3.24 -10.49
C HIS A 63 10.61 3.01 -9.12
N GLU A 64 10.90 3.82 -8.10
CA GLU A 64 10.18 3.74 -6.81
C GLU A 64 8.73 4.19 -6.98
N LYS A 65 8.50 5.27 -7.75
CA LYS A 65 7.16 5.70 -8.15
C LYS A 65 6.44 4.60 -8.93
N PHE A 66 7.10 3.96 -9.88
CA PHE A 66 6.50 2.87 -10.65
C PHE A 66 6.13 1.66 -9.79
N VAL A 67 6.99 1.25 -8.86
CA VAL A 67 6.68 0.17 -7.92
C VAL A 67 5.49 0.55 -7.04
N LEU A 68 5.48 1.76 -6.49
CA LEU A 68 4.38 2.24 -5.64
C LEU A 68 3.06 2.33 -6.42
N LEU A 69 3.11 2.83 -7.66
CA LEU A 69 1.97 2.88 -8.58
C LEU A 69 1.42 1.49 -8.89
N ALA A 70 2.30 0.52 -9.17
CA ALA A 70 1.90 -0.87 -9.43
C ALA A 70 1.17 -1.49 -8.23
N ILE A 71 1.70 -1.30 -7.02
CA ILE A 71 1.08 -1.77 -5.77
C ILE A 71 -0.29 -1.11 -5.58
N ALA A 72 -0.37 0.22 -5.69
CA ALA A 72 -1.60 0.98 -5.52
C ALA A 72 -2.68 0.54 -6.52
N ARG A 73 -2.36 0.49 -7.82
CA ARG A 73 -3.29 0.07 -8.87
C ARG A 73 -3.84 -1.33 -8.63
N LYS A 74 -2.98 -2.27 -8.23
CA LYS A 74 -3.39 -3.67 -8.00
C LYS A 74 -4.24 -3.83 -6.73
N LEU A 75 -3.89 -3.16 -5.64
CA LEU A 75 -4.69 -3.17 -4.41
C LEU A 75 -6.06 -2.53 -4.63
N ARG A 76 -6.11 -1.39 -5.33
CA ARG A 76 -7.37 -0.73 -5.70
C ARG A 76 -8.25 -1.65 -6.55
N ARG A 77 -7.72 -2.22 -7.63
CA ARG A 77 -8.47 -3.08 -8.55
C ARG A 77 -9.03 -4.34 -7.88
N THR A 78 -8.31 -4.89 -6.92
CA THR A 78 -8.70 -6.14 -6.26
C THR A 78 -9.49 -5.94 -4.97
N GLY A 79 -9.52 -4.71 -4.43
CA GLY A 79 -10.08 -4.42 -3.11
C GLY A 79 -9.34 -5.08 -1.94
N LYS A 80 -8.20 -5.74 -2.18
CA LYS A 80 -7.47 -6.49 -1.15
C LYS A 80 -6.67 -5.56 -0.25
N ALA A 81 -6.43 -6.03 0.97
CA ALA A 81 -5.54 -5.35 1.91
C ALA A 81 -4.05 -5.59 1.59
N TYR A 82 -3.74 -6.77 1.03
CA TYR A 82 -2.37 -7.22 0.80
C TYR A 82 -2.17 -7.72 -0.63
N LEU A 83 -0.92 -7.63 -1.07
CA LEU A 83 -0.44 -8.11 -2.36
C LEU A 83 0.81 -8.97 -2.16
N ARG A 84 0.98 -10.05 -2.92
CA ARG A 84 2.25 -10.80 -2.90
C ARG A 84 3.31 -10.09 -3.73
N THR A 85 4.58 -10.26 -3.34
CA THR A 85 5.73 -9.68 -4.07
C THR A 85 5.73 -10.00 -5.57
N GLY A 86 5.42 -11.24 -5.96
CA GLY A 86 5.35 -11.63 -7.37
C GLY A 86 4.26 -10.86 -8.13
N GLU A 87 3.06 -10.77 -7.55
CA GLU A 87 1.96 -10.01 -8.17
C GLU A 87 2.29 -8.52 -8.31
N ALA A 88 3.05 -7.96 -7.36
CA ALA A 88 3.52 -6.58 -7.44
C ALA A 88 4.57 -6.41 -8.55
N PHE A 89 5.47 -7.38 -8.71
CA PHE A 89 6.49 -7.38 -9.76
C PHE A 89 5.88 -7.47 -11.16
N ASP A 90 4.89 -8.34 -11.34
CA ASP A 90 4.18 -8.50 -12.62
C ASP A 90 3.53 -7.17 -13.05
N VAL A 91 2.84 -6.49 -12.14
CA VAL A 91 2.18 -5.21 -12.43
C VAL A 91 3.22 -4.09 -12.63
N TYR A 92 4.35 -4.13 -11.92
CA TYR A 92 5.46 -3.19 -12.14
C TYR A 92 6.02 -3.29 -13.56
N ASN A 93 6.16 -4.50 -14.10
CA ASN A 93 6.62 -4.68 -15.48
C ASN A 93 5.65 -4.02 -16.48
N VAL A 94 4.35 -4.20 -16.29
CA VAL A 94 3.31 -3.55 -17.10
C VAL A 94 3.38 -2.02 -16.96
N VAL A 95 3.55 -1.49 -15.75
CA VAL A 95 3.70 -0.04 -15.53
C VAL A 95 4.95 0.50 -16.24
N CYS A 96 6.07 -0.23 -16.21
CA CYS A 96 7.27 0.15 -16.97
C CYS A 96 7.00 0.22 -18.47
N GLU A 97 6.35 -0.80 -19.03
CA GLU A 97 5.98 -0.83 -20.46
C GLU A 97 5.06 0.32 -20.85
N GLU A 98 4.04 0.62 -20.04
CA GLU A 98 3.12 1.75 -20.25
C GLU A 98 3.83 3.11 -20.32
N HIS A 99 4.96 3.26 -19.63
CA HIS A 99 5.74 4.50 -19.58
C HIS A 99 7.00 4.46 -20.48
N GLY A 100 7.10 3.48 -21.38
CA GLY A 100 8.24 3.34 -22.31
C GLY A 100 9.57 3.06 -21.62
N GLU A 101 9.55 2.44 -20.45
CA GLU A 101 10.72 2.18 -19.62
C GLU A 101 11.03 0.69 -19.52
N ASN A 102 12.32 0.37 -19.39
CA ASN A 102 12.74 -1.01 -19.22
C ASN A 102 12.57 -1.43 -17.75
N PRO A 103 11.83 -2.53 -17.46
CA PRO A 103 11.69 -3.02 -16.10
C PRO A 103 13.03 -3.46 -15.52
N ARG A 104 13.23 -3.18 -14.23
CA ARG A 104 14.41 -3.63 -13.50
C ARG A 104 14.27 -5.09 -13.09
N LYS A 105 15.41 -5.76 -12.96
CA LYS A 105 15.44 -7.16 -12.51
C LYS A 105 14.85 -7.28 -11.10
N GLU A 106 14.31 -8.45 -10.78
CA GLU A 106 13.64 -8.74 -9.51
C GLU A 106 14.46 -8.32 -8.28
N ARG A 107 15.78 -8.53 -8.29
CA ARG A 107 16.66 -8.07 -7.20
C ARG A 107 16.58 -6.57 -6.95
N GLN A 108 16.60 -5.75 -8.00
CA GLN A 108 16.50 -4.28 -7.87
C GLN A 108 15.09 -3.88 -7.44
N PHE A 109 14.06 -4.59 -7.94
CA PHE A 109 12.69 -4.42 -7.50
C PHE A 109 12.52 -4.64 -5.98
N LEU A 110 13.12 -5.70 -5.44
CA LEU A 110 13.14 -5.95 -4.00
C LEU A 110 13.84 -4.83 -3.23
N ASP A 111 14.91 -4.24 -3.78
CA ASP A 111 15.57 -3.09 -3.16
C ASP A 111 14.69 -1.83 -3.19
N TYR A 112 13.90 -1.60 -4.24
CA TYR A 112 12.87 -0.53 -4.26
C TYR A 112 11.81 -0.76 -3.19
N LEU A 113 11.29 -1.98 -3.04
CA LEU A 113 10.32 -2.32 -1.98
C LEU A 113 10.88 -2.02 -0.58
N LYS A 114 12.12 -2.43 -0.29
CA LYS A 114 12.75 -2.15 1.01
C LYS A 114 12.88 -0.65 1.28
N ARG A 115 13.20 0.15 0.27
CA ARG A 115 13.29 1.61 0.43
C ARG A 115 11.92 2.24 0.64
N LEU A 116 10.91 1.86 -0.15
CA LEU A 116 9.53 2.30 0.06
C LEU A 116 9.02 1.94 1.46
N HIS A 117 9.40 0.77 1.97
CA HIS A 117 9.11 0.36 3.34
C HIS A 117 9.83 1.25 4.36
N GLY A 118 11.13 1.49 4.18
CA GLY A 118 11.89 2.40 5.05
C GLY A 118 11.37 3.84 5.06
N TYR A 119 10.77 4.30 3.97
CA TYR A 119 10.11 5.60 3.87
C TYR A 119 8.69 5.63 4.47
N GLY A 120 8.13 4.46 4.82
CA GLY A 120 6.79 4.31 5.38
C GLY A 120 5.66 4.30 4.34
N PHE A 121 5.96 4.17 3.04
CA PHE A 121 4.92 4.09 2.00
C PHE A 121 4.18 2.75 2.02
N ILE A 122 4.90 1.68 2.38
CA ILE A 122 4.38 0.31 2.37
C ILE A 122 4.82 -0.42 3.64
N ASP A 123 4.05 -1.42 4.04
CA ASP A 123 4.47 -2.42 5.03
C ASP A 123 4.82 -3.75 4.34
N LEU A 124 5.83 -4.44 4.88
CA LEU A 124 6.28 -5.75 4.40
C LEU A 124 6.11 -6.79 5.51
N LYS A 125 5.40 -7.87 5.20
CA LYS A 125 5.18 -8.99 6.11
C LYS A 125 5.58 -10.30 5.46
N ILE A 126 6.20 -11.20 6.21
CA ILE A 126 6.53 -12.54 5.70
C ILE A 126 5.22 -13.33 5.54
N SER A 127 5.00 -13.96 4.37
CA SER A 127 3.93 -14.95 4.23
C SER A 127 4.19 -16.11 5.20
N GLY A 128 3.22 -16.44 6.07
CA GLY A 128 3.41 -17.41 7.15
C GLY A 128 3.99 -18.78 6.73
N ALA A 129 4.45 -19.55 7.73
CA ALA A 129 5.12 -20.84 7.54
C ALA A 129 4.25 -21.83 6.77
N GLY A 130 4.66 -22.19 5.54
CA GLY A 130 3.98 -23.21 4.73
C GLY A 130 4.13 -23.04 3.23
N GLU A 131 4.50 -21.86 2.74
CA GLU A 131 4.66 -21.61 1.31
C GLU A 131 6.13 -21.64 0.88
N ARG A 132 6.44 -22.45 -0.13
CA ARG A 132 7.77 -22.55 -0.76
C ARG A 132 8.15 -21.18 -1.32
N GLY A 133 9.12 -20.53 -0.66
CA GLY A 133 9.69 -19.24 -1.08
C GLY A 133 9.38 -18.13 -0.09
N ARG A 134 10.37 -17.25 0.20
CA ARG A 134 10.22 -16.07 1.07
C ARG A 134 9.37 -14.99 0.38
N SER A 135 8.10 -15.27 0.09
CA SER A 135 7.20 -14.28 -0.48
C SER A 135 6.79 -13.29 0.62
N HIS A 136 6.85 -11.99 0.32
CA HIS A 136 6.36 -10.97 1.25
C HIS A 136 4.95 -10.56 0.84
N LEU A 137 4.10 -10.35 1.83
CA LEU A 137 2.85 -9.61 1.71
C LEU A 137 3.18 -8.13 1.84
N ILE A 138 2.65 -7.35 0.91
CA ILE A 138 2.82 -5.90 0.78
C ILE A 138 1.47 -5.25 1.07
N SER A 139 1.44 -4.25 1.95
CA SER A 139 0.24 -3.43 2.19
C SER A 139 0.54 -1.93 2.14
N LEU A 140 -0.48 -1.15 1.85
CA LEU A 140 -0.48 0.30 2.02
C LEU A 140 -1.17 0.63 3.35
N PRO A 141 -0.45 1.16 4.36
CA PRO A 141 -1.04 1.42 5.67
C PRO A 141 -1.78 2.76 5.75
N ASP A 142 -1.30 3.76 5.02
CA ASP A 142 -1.47 5.16 5.45
C ASP A 142 -2.18 6.08 4.44
N ILE A 143 -2.22 5.71 3.15
CA ILE A 143 -2.97 6.46 2.13
C ILE A 143 -3.83 5.50 1.32
N PRO A 144 -5.09 5.87 0.99
CA PRO A 144 -5.92 5.12 0.06
C PRO A 144 -5.19 4.80 -1.26
N ALA A 145 -5.34 3.56 -1.72
CA ALA A 145 -4.69 3.10 -2.95
C ALA A 145 -5.09 3.99 -4.15
N ARG A 146 -6.35 4.44 -4.18
CA ARG A 146 -6.85 5.38 -5.20
C ARG A 146 -6.07 6.69 -5.23
N VAL A 147 -5.84 7.31 -4.07
CA VAL A 147 -5.18 8.62 -3.98
C VAL A 147 -3.71 8.53 -4.41
N ILE A 148 -3.00 7.46 -4.04
CA ILE A 148 -1.64 7.22 -4.51
C ILE A 148 -1.62 7.07 -6.04
N GLU A 149 -2.52 6.27 -6.59
CA GLU A 149 -2.59 6.05 -8.03
C GLU A 149 -2.82 7.35 -8.81
N GLU A 150 -3.80 8.17 -8.37
CA GLU A 150 -4.13 9.45 -8.98
C GLU A 150 -2.92 10.41 -8.93
N LYS A 151 -2.31 10.59 -7.75
CA LYS A 151 -1.15 11.48 -7.59
C LYS A 151 0.07 11.04 -8.41
N LEU A 152 0.34 9.74 -8.47
CA LEU A 152 1.50 9.25 -9.22
C LEU A 152 1.29 9.30 -10.73
N ARG A 153 0.06 9.18 -11.22
CA ARG A 153 -0.26 9.32 -12.66
C ARG A 153 0.04 10.72 -13.17
N GLU A 154 -0.08 11.75 -12.33
CA GLU A 154 0.28 13.13 -12.68
C GLU A 154 1.79 13.40 -12.65
N MET A 155 2.57 12.52 -12.00
CA MET A 155 4.00 12.69 -11.77
C MET A 155 4.91 11.79 -12.61
N CYS A 156 4.33 10.87 -13.39
CA CYS A 156 5.05 9.84 -14.15
C CYS A 156 4.99 10.07 -15.65
#